data_AF-A0ABD3XIW4-F1
#
_entry.id   AF-A0ABD3XIW4-F1
#
_cell.length_a   1.000
_cell.length_b   1.000
_cell.length_c   1.000
_cell.angle_alpha   90.00
_cell.angle_beta   90.00
_cell.angle_gamma   90.00
#
_symmetry.space_group_name_H-M   'P 1'
#
loop_
_entity.id
_entity.type
_entity.pdbx_description
1 polymer ?
#
loop_
_entity_poly.entity_id
_entity_poly.type
_entity_poly.pdbx_seq_one_letter_code
_entity_poly.pdbx_strand_id
1 'polypeptide(L)'
;MFLVTLTIAAIVATATATDVEKRAHSFHTGIVPQNCMECICQVDSGCQPIRCTSDVNSDSCGYFQIKEPYWIDCGRLGGDWHTCANDLECSSSREGESYKSIFL
;
A
#
# COMPACT_ATOMS: atom_id res chain seq x y z
N MET A 1 18.15 -11.17 48.45
CA MET A 1 16.86 -11.18 47.71
C MET A 1 16.46 -9.81 47.15
N PHE A 2 17.38 -8.84 47.01
CA PHE A 2 17.12 -7.49 46.44
C PHE A 2 17.84 -7.25 45.10
N LEU A 3 18.68 -8.18 44.64
CA LEU A 3 19.47 -8.04 43.41
C LEU A 3 18.75 -8.60 42.16
N VAL A 4 17.68 -9.37 42.33
CA VAL A 4 16.94 -10.01 41.23
C VAL A 4 15.90 -9.08 40.61
N THR A 5 15.43 -8.05 41.33
CA THR A 5 14.43 -7.10 40.83
C THR A 5 15.03 -6.01 39.92
N LEU A 6 16.28 -5.59 40.18
CA LEU A 6 16.96 -4.57 39.37
C LEU A 6 17.29 -5.06 37.95
N THR A 7 17.59 -6.35 37.78
CA THR A 7 17.90 -6.92 36.45
C THR A 7 16.67 -7.03 35.57
N ILE A 8 15.51 -7.38 36.15
CA ILE A 8 14.24 -7.46 35.40
C ILE A 8 13.84 -6.07 34.87
N ALA A 9 14.00 -5.01 35.67
CA ALA A 9 13.67 -3.65 35.23
C ALA A 9 14.54 -3.16 34.05
N ALA A 10 15.82 -3.53 34.02
CA ALA A 10 16.73 -3.15 32.92
C ALA A 10 16.42 -3.89 31.61
N ILE A 11 15.99 -5.15 31.68
CA ILE A 11 15.62 -5.94 30.49
C ILE A 11 14.33 -5.39 29.85
N VAL A 12 13.41 -4.81 30.63
CA VAL A 12 12.17 -4.20 30.12
C VAL A 12 12.44 -2.84 29.44
N ALA A 13 13.50 -2.12 29.85
CA ALA A 13 13.81 -0.78 29.31
C ALA A 13 14.43 -0.81 27.90
N THR A 14 14.94 -1.95 27.41
CA THR A 14 15.45 -2.09 26.04
C THR A 14 14.39 -2.52 25.02
N ALA A 15 13.13 -2.65 25.43
CA ALA A 15 12.04 -2.66 24.47
C ALA A 15 11.82 -1.23 23.97
N THR A 16 12.71 -0.73 23.10
CA THR A 16 12.28 0.29 22.15
C THR A 16 11.02 -0.27 21.52
N ALA A 17 9.91 0.48 21.64
CA ALA A 17 8.74 0.28 20.81
C ALA A 17 9.21 0.44 19.36
N THR A 18 9.71 -0.65 18.77
CA THR A 18 9.56 -0.86 17.35
C THR A 18 8.08 -1.14 17.22
N ASP A 19 7.33 -0.10 16.85
CA ASP A 19 6.01 -0.21 16.26
C ASP A 19 5.95 -1.49 15.43
N VAL A 20 4.83 -2.20 15.53
CA VAL A 20 4.50 -3.37 14.72
C VAL A 20 5.08 -3.19 13.32
N GLU A 21 6.20 -3.83 13.05
CA GLU A 21 6.88 -3.81 11.76
C GLU A 21 6.08 -4.74 10.82
N LYS A 22 4.81 -4.39 10.58
CA LYS A 22 4.19 -4.73 9.31
C LYS A 22 4.83 -3.77 8.33
N ARG A 23 5.85 -4.26 7.63
CA ARG A 23 6.53 -3.65 6.48
C ARG A 23 5.64 -2.62 5.79
N ALA A 24 5.73 -1.36 6.22
CA ALA A 24 4.82 -0.33 5.75
C ALA A 24 5.31 0.10 4.38
N HIS A 25 4.51 -0.17 3.36
CA HIS A 25 4.77 0.37 2.04
C HIS A 25 4.51 1.88 2.08
N SER A 26 5.40 2.66 1.44
CA SER A 26 5.23 4.11 1.35
C SER A 26 4.47 4.42 0.07
N PHE A 27 3.24 4.90 0.21
CA PHE A 27 2.37 5.29 -0.90
C PHE A 27 2.50 6.78 -1.17
N HIS A 28 2.05 7.22 -2.34
CA HIS A 28 1.97 8.64 -2.67
C HIS A 28 1.15 9.39 -1.60
N THR A 29 1.64 10.57 -1.19
CA THR A 29 0.96 11.37 -0.16
C THR A 29 -0.25 12.06 -0.78
N GLY A 30 -1.44 11.82 -0.23
CA GLY A 30 -2.67 12.43 -0.68
C GLY A 30 -3.75 12.42 0.40
N ILE A 31 -5.01 12.67 0.01
CA ILE A 31 -6.12 12.70 0.98
C ILE A 31 -6.54 11.32 1.50
N VAL A 32 -6.00 10.23 0.95
CA VAL A 32 -6.20 8.89 1.51
C VAL A 32 -5.05 8.59 2.48
N PRO A 33 -5.32 8.29 3.76
CA PRO A 33 -4.29 7.96 4.73
C PRO A 33 -3.45 6.74 4.32
N GLN A 34 -2.16 6.75 4.65
CA GLN A 34 -1.22 5.67 4.32
C GLN A 34 -1.68 4.30 4.84
N ASN A 35 -2.26 4.24 6.04
CA ASN A 35 -2.78 3.00 6.60
C ASN A 35 -4.00 2.46 5.82
N CYS A 36 -4.81 3.34 5.22
CA CYS A 36 -5.91 2.91 4.36
C CYS A 36 -5.36 2.34 3.05
N MET A 37 -4.37 3.01 2.44
CA MET A 37 -3.72 2.51 1.22
C MET A 37 -3.06 1.15 1.46
N GLU A 38 -2.40 0.97 2.60
CA GLU A 38 -1.83 -0.33 3.00
C GLU A 38 -2.91 -1.41 3.04
N CYS A 39 -4.05 -1.17 3.69
CA CYS A 39 -5.13 -2.15 3.74
C CYS A 39 -5.65 -2.53 2.35
N ILE A 40 -5.84 -1.55 1.46
CA ILE A 40 -6.32 -1.80 0.09
C ILE A 40 -5.27 -2.62 -0.68
N CYS A 41 -4.01 -2.20 -0.65
CA CYS A 41 -2.89 -2.89 -1.29
C CYS A 41 -2.82 -4.37 -0.86
N GLN A 42 -2.98 -4.63 0.44
CA GLN A 42 -2.98 -5.99 1.00
C GLN A 42 -4.17 -6.83 0.53
N VAL A 43 -5.37 -6.24 0.44
CA VAL A 43 -6.57 -6.95 -0.04
C VAL A 43 -6.47 -7.27 -1.53
N ASP A 44 -6.00 -6.32 -2.34
CA ASP A 44 -6.00 -6.45 -3.80
C ASP A 44 -4.91 -7.38 -4.31
N SER A 45 -3.72 -7.37 -3.68
CA SER A 45 -2.55 -8.09 -4.19
C SER A 45 -1.63 -8.68 -3.13
N GLY A 46 -1.97 -8.59 -1.84
CA GLY A 46 -0.99 -8.83 -0.76
C GLY A 46 0.14 -7.79 -0.75
N CYS A 47 -0.16 -6.61 -1.32
CA CYS A 47 0.77 -5.53 -1.60
C CYS A 47 2.01 -5.97 -2.40
N GLN A 48 1.76 -6.60 -3.55
CA GLN A 48 2.77 -7.06 -4.49
C GLN A 48 2.42 -6.64 -5.93
N PRO A 49 3.41 -6.43 -6.81
CA PRO A 49 3.17 -6.14 -8.22
C PRO A 49 2.75 -7.43 -8.94
N ILE A 50 1.46 -7.77 -8.84
CA ILE A 50 0.91 -8.95 -9.50
C ILE A 50 0.56 -8.67 -10.96
N ARG A 51 0.60 -9.72 -11.77
CA ARG A 51 0.22 -9.63 -13.17
C ARG A 51 -1.25 -9.23 -13.31
N CYS A 52 -1.59 -8.79 -14.52
CA CYS A 52 -2.96 -8.47 -14.85
C CYS A 52 -3.83 -9.73 -14.78
N THR A 53 -4.93 -9.62 -14.06
CA THR A 53 -5.96 -10.65 -13.95
C THR A 53 -7.15 -10.21 -14.77
N SER A 54 -7.60 -11.07 -15.69
CA SER A 54 -8.83 -10.83 -16.43
C SER A 54 -10.02 -10.98 -15.51
N ASP A 55 -10.79 -9.91 -15.40
CA ASP A 55 -12.07 -9.88 -14.69
C ASP A 55 -13.18 -9.57 -15.72
N VAL A 56 -14.45 -9.76 -15.34
CA VAL A 56 -15.59 -9.76 -16.26
C VAL A 56 -15.60 -8.49 -17.14
N ASN A 57 -15.12 -8.63 -18.39
CA ASN A 57 -14.99 -7.61 -19.44
C ASN A 57 -13.77 -6.65 -19.38
N SER A 58 -12.81 -6.78 -18.46
CA SER A 58 -11.59 -5.96 -18.45
C SER A 58 -10.47 -6.53 -17.57
N ASP A 59 -9.23 -6.29 -17.95
CA ASP A 59 -8.06 -6.67 -17.16
C ASP A 59 -7.82 -5.67 -16.01
N SER A 60 -7.39 -6.20 -14.87
CA SER A 60 -7.04 -5.48 -13.64
C SER A 60 -5.58 -5.79 -13.27
N CYS A 61 -4.74 -4.78 -13.04
CA CYS A 61 -3.28 -4.96 -12.94
C CYS A 61 -2.64 -4.44 -11.64
N GLY A 62 -1.55 -5.08 -11.23
CA GLY A 62 -0.59 -4.54 -10.26
C GLY A 62 -1.08 -4.47 -8.82
N TYR A 63 -0.48 -3.56 -8.05
CA TYR A 63 -0.65 -3.46 -6.58
C TYR A 63 -2.11 -3.30 -6.14
N PHE A 64 -2.88 -2.55 -6.93
CA PHE A 64 -4.27 -2.23 -6.60
C PHE A 64 -5.27 -2.68 -7.67
N GLN A 65 -4.90 -3.66 -8.50
CA GLN A 65 -5.77 -4.23 -9.53
C GLN A 65 -6.46 -3.16 -10.42
N ILE A 66 -5.70 -2.11 -10.76
CA ILE A 66 -6.16 -0.94 -11.53
C ILE A 66 -6.57 -1.40 -12.93
N LYS A 67 -7.75 -0.98 -13.41
CA LYS A 67 -8.19 -1.18 -14.80
C LYS A 67 -7.82 0.03 -15.67
N GLU A 68 -7.62 -0.18 -16.97
CA GLU A 68 -7.21 0.88 -17.92
C GLU A 68 -8.10 2.14 -17.88
N PRO A 69 -9.45 2.06 -17.82
CA PRO A 69 -10.29 3.26 -17.78
C PRO A 69 -10.04 4.14 -16.57
N TYR A 70 -9.73 3.54 -15.42
CA TYR A 70 -9.44 4.30 -14.20
C TYR A 70 -8.05 4.91 -14.22
N TRP A 71 -7.07 4.25 -14.85
CA TRP A 71 -5.76 4.86 -15.10
C TRP A 71 -5.87 6.08 -16.01
N ILE A 72 -6.76 6.03 -17.02
CA ILE A 72 -7.08 7.18 -17.88
C ILE A 72 -7.68 8.32 -17.04
N ASP A 73 -8.67 8.03 -16.21
CA ASP A 73 -9.33 9.01 -15.33
C ASP A 73 -8.36 9.62 -14.32
N CYS A 74 -7.34 8.88 -13.89
CA CYS A 74 -6.29 9.35 -12.97
C CYS A 74 -5.20 10.22 -13.63
N GLY A 75 -5.31 10.50 -14.93
CA GLY A 75 -4.40 11.40 -15.66
C GLY A 75 -3.31 10.70 -16.47
N ARG A 76 -3.38 9.38 -16.69
CA ARG A 76 -2.41 8.61 -17.49
C ARG A 76 -0.96 8.70 -16.97
N LEU A 77 -0.79 8.58 -15.67
CA LEU A 77 0.52 8.67 -14.99
C LEU A 77 1.45 7.52 -15.40
N GLY A 78 2.77 7.75 -15.33
CA GLY A 78 3.76 6.70 -15.57
C GLY A 78 3.88 6.22 -17.02
N GLY A 79 3.27 6.94 -17.98
CA GLY A 79 3.38 6.70 -19.41
C GLY A 79 2.49 5.57 -19.94
N ASP A 80 2.52 4.41 -19.29
CA ASP A 80 1.74 3.22 -19.64
C ASP A 80 1.00 2.67 -18.41
N TRP A 81 -0.22 2.15 -18.63
CA TRP A 81 -1.09 1.63 -17.58
C TRP A 81 -0.46 0.45 -16.83
N HIS A 82 0.11 -0.53 -17.55
CA HIS A 82 0.71 -1.71 -16.91
C HIS A 82 1.93 -1.34 -16.08
N THR A 83 2.75 -0.44 -16.60
CA THR A 83 3.96 0.06 -15.94
C THR A 83 3.59 0.80 -14.66
N CYS A 84 2.63 1.73 -14.73
CA CYS A 84 2.17 2.48 -13.57
C CYS A 84 1.48 1.58 -12.53
N ALA A 85 0.66 0.61 -12.95
CA ALA A 85 -0.02 -0.30 -12.04
C ALA A 85 0.95 -1.18 -11.23
N ASN A 86 2.10 -1.53 -11.82
CA ASN A 86 3.16 -2.30 -11.17
C ASN A 86 4.19 -1.45 -10.41
N ASP A 87 4.02 -0.12 -10.38
CA ASP A 87 4.84 0.77 -9.58
C ASP A 87 4.01 1.29 -8.40
N LEU A 88 4.48 1.05 -7.18
CA LEU A 88 3.71 1.35 -5.97
C LEU A 88 3.40 2.85 -5.82
N GLU A 89 4.36 3.70 -6.16
CA GLU A 89 4.21 5.15 -6.05
C GLU A 89 3.27 5.68 -7.14
N CYS A 90 3.45 5.24 -8.38
CA CYS A 90 2.59 5.61 -9.51
C CYS A 90 1.16 5.13 -9.31
N SER A 91 0.98 3.86 -8.95
CA SER A 91 -0.34 3.26 -8.75
C SER A 91 -1.12 3.83 -7.56
N SER A 92 -0.42 4.43 -6.58
CA SER A 92 -1.05 5.15 -5.47
C SER A 92 -1.18 6.66 -5.70
N SER A 93 -0.57 7.18 -6.77
CA SER A 93 -0.64 8.58 -7.16
C SER A 93 -1.83 8.87 -8.09
N ARG A 94 -2.18 10.15 -8.18
CA ARG A 94 -3.25 10.65 -9.04
C ARG A 94 -3.07 12.15 -9.26
N GLU A 95 -3.42 12.62 -10.44
CA GLU A 95 -3.48 14.05 -10.70
C GLU A 95 -4.82 14.61 -10.20
N GLY A 96 -4.82 15.43 -9.14
CA GLY A 96 -5.98 16.28 -8.83
C GLY A 96 -7.16 15.74 -8.01
N GLU A 97 -6.97 14.82 -7.04
CA GLU A 97 -7.95 14.37 -5.98
C GLU A 97 -8.63 12.98 -6.11
N SER A 98 -9.09 12.47 -4.94
CA SER A 98 -9.48 11.10 -4.48
C SER A 98 -9.17 9.85 -5.31
N TYR A 99 -8.47 8.88 -4.70
CA TYR A 99 -8.21 7.54 -5.21
C TYR A 99 -9.53 6.81 -5.14
N LYS A 100 -10.17 6.68 -6.29
CA LYS A 100 -11.42 5.94 -6.44
C LYS A 100 -11.03 4.49 -6.64
N SER A 101 -10.73 3.80 -5.53
CA SER A 101 -10.50 2.36 -5.55
C SER A 101 -11.70 1.71 -6.23
N ILE A 102 -11.42 1.03 -7.34
CA ILE A 102 -12.34 0.17 -8.09
C ILE A 102 -12.75 -0.96 -7.17
N PHE A 103 -13.77 -0.78 -6.35
CA PHE A 103 -14.56 -1.89 -5.82
C PHE A 103 -15.94 -1.36 -5.41
N LEU A 104 -16.69 -0.88 -6.42
CA LEU A 104 -18.14 -1.08 -6.57
C LEU A 104 -18.48 -1.12 -8.07
#